data_AF-A0A6N7C7P8-F1
#
_entry.id   AF-A0A6N7C7P8-F1
#
_cell.length_a   1.000
_cell.length_b   1.000
_cell.length_c   1.000
_cell.angle_alpha   90.00
_cell.angle_beta   90.00
_cell.angle_gamma   90.00
#
_symmetry.space_group_name_H-M   'P 1'
#
loop_
_entity.id
_entity.type
_entity.pdbx_description
1 polymer ?
#
loop_
_entity_poly.entity_id
_entity_poly.type
_entity_poly.pdbx_seq_one_letter_code
_entity_poly.pdbx_strand_id
1 'polypeptide(L)' 'MTIHTTPPATDDERDAWQLHEDGLSWMQVGHEIGCTESAARAFAAAYRHRTDVNAARNQIGLF' A
#
# COMPACT_ATOMS: atom_id res chain seq x y z
N MET A 1 23.10 -12.15 12.22
CA MET A 1 21.79 -11.48 12.29
C MET A 1 21.77 -10.39 11.23
N THR A 2 21.33 -10.74 10.03
CA THR A 2 21.17 -9.80 8.91
C THR A 2 19.83 -9.09 9.09
N ILE A 3 19.90 -7.84 9.53
CA ILE A 3 18.81 -6.87 9.51
C ILE A 3 18.41 -6.67 8.05
N HIS A 4 17.29 -7.26 7.64
CA HIS A 4 16.64 -6.92 6.37
C HIS A 4 16.09 -5.51 6.49
N THR A 5 16.83 -4.53 6.00
CA THR A 5 16.31 -3.20 5.66
C THR A 5 15.48 -3.32 4.38
N THR A 6 14.29 -3.91 4.50
CA THR A 6 13.23 -3.69 3.52
C THR A 6 12.84 -2.21 3.60
N PRO A 7 12.67 -1.46 2.50
CA PRO A 7 12.17 -0.09 2.56
C PRO A 7 10.79 -0.10 3.25
N PRO A 8 10.65 0.50 4.44
CA PRO A 8 9.46 0.32 5.29
C PRO A 8 8.18 0.77 4.57
N ALA A 9 8.28 1.82 3.77
CA ALA A 9 7.14 2.41 3.07
C ALA A 9 6.36 1.44 2.18
N THR A 10 7.03 0.50 1.50
CA THR A 10 6.35 -0.40 0.54
C THR A 10 5.55 -1.51 1.20
N ASP A 11 5.94 -1.90 2.41
CA ASP A 11 5.24 -2.92 3.19
C ASP A 11 4.04 -2.28 3.87
N ASP A 12 4.24 -1.12 4.49
CA ASP A 12 3.19 -0.29 5.10
C ASP A 12 2.09 0.09 4.09
N GLU A 13 2.47 0.43 2.84
CA GLU A 13 1.53 0.73 1.76
C GLU A 13 0.68 -0.46 1.33
N ARG A 14 1.30 -1.65 1.28
CA ARG A 14 0.60 -2.89 0.96
C ARG A 14 -0.30 -3.33 2.09
N ASP A 15 0.17 -3.29 3.33
CA ASP A 15 -0.63 -3.62 4.51
C ASP A 15 -1.81 -2.66 4.63
N ALA A 16 -1.60 -1.35 4.43
CA ALA A 16 -2.69 -0.38 4.47
C ALA A 16 -3.79 -0.68 3.45
N TRP A 17 -3.40 -1.05 2.23
CA TRP A 17 -4.36 -1.42 1.18
C TRP A 17 -5.04 -2.77 1.47
N GLN A 18 -4.29 -3.77 1.92
CA GLN A 18 -4.79 -5.12 2.20
C GLN A 18 -5.78 -5.13 3.37
N LEU A 19 -5.49 -4.40 4.46
CA LEU A 19 -6.37 -4.28 5.61
C LEU A 19 -7.68 -3.55 5.23
N HIS A 20 -7.62 -2.58 4.33
CA HIS A 20 -8.82 -1.94 3.82
C HIS A 20 -9.69 -2.90 2.98
N GLU A 21 -9.07 -3.72 2.13
CA GLU A 21 -9.77 -4.75 1.36
C GLU A 21 -10.38 -5.84 2.26
N ASP A 22 -9.79 -6.10 3.42
CA ASP A 22 -10.35 -6.98 4.47
C ASP A 22 -11.60 -6.36 5.15
N GLY A 23 -11.88 -5.09 4.88
CA GLY A 23 -13.05 -4.36 5.37
C GLY A 23 -12.76 -3.44 6.56
N LEU A 24 -11.50 -3.23 6.93
CA LEU A 24 -11.14 -2.30 7.99
C LEU A 24 -11.32 -0.85 7.55
N SER A 25 -11.72 -0.01 8.51
CA SER A 25 -11.77 1.43 8.30
C SER A 25 -10.36 2.02 8.33
N TRP A 26 -10.12 3.09 7.56
CA TRP A 26 -8.81 3.77 7.51
C TRP A 26 -8.26 4.19 8.88
N MET A 27 -9.14 4.47 9.85
CA MET A 27 -8.76 4.76 11.23
C MET A 27 -8.15 3.54 11.94
N GLN A 28 -8.69 2.33 11.72
CA GLN A 28 -8.16 1.09 12.29
C GLN A 28 -6.86 0.69 11.61
N VAL A 29 -6.81 0.81 10.28
CA VAL A 29 -5.61 0.58 9.49
C VAL A 29 -4.46 1.49 9.95
N GLY A 30 -4.73 2.78 10.12
CA GLY A 30 -3.76 3.72 10.69
C GLY A 30 -3.31 3.31 12.08
N HIS A 31 -4.23 2.87 12.94
CA HIS A 31 -3.89 2.41 14.28
C HIS A 31 -2.98 1.16 14.28
N GLU A 32 -3.22 0.19 13.40
CA GLU A 32 -2.39 -1.02 13.28
C GLU A 32 -0.99 -0.72 12.74
N ILE A 33 -0.88 0.18 11.77
CA ILE A 33 0.40 0.57 11.17
C ILE A 33 1.13 1.62 12.02
N GLY A 34 0.46 2.20 13.02
CA GLY A 34 0.99 3.30 13.83
C GLY A 34 1.06 4.64 13.09
N CYS A 35 0.21 4.83 12.07
CA CYS A 35 0.08 6.06 11.30
C CYS A 35 -1.30 6.72 11.44
N THR A 36 -1.43 7.95 10.95
CA THR A 36 -2.73 8.64 10.96
C THR A 36 -3.64 8.09 9.86
N GLU A 37 -4.96 8.21 10.02
CA GLU A 37 -5.94 7.83 8.99
C GLU A 37 -5.59 8.45 7.61
N SER A 38 -5.23 9.74 7.60
CA SER A 38 -4.81 10.45 6.39
C SER A 38 -3.57 9.84 5.74
N ALA A 39 -2.62 9.37 6.55
CA ALA A 39 -1.43 8.68 6.05
C ALA A 39 -1.78 7.30 5.49
N ALA A 40 -2.58 6.50 6.20
CA ALA A 40 -3.05 5.18 5.72
C ALA A 40 -3.77 5.30 4.36
N ARG A 41 -4.62 6.32 4.20
CA ARG A 41 -5.30 6.60 2.92
C ARG A 41 -4.32 7.01 1.81
N ALA A 42 -3.32 7.85 2.14
CA ALA A 42 -2.30 8.26 1.18
C ALA A 42 -1.45 7.08 0.71
N PHE A 43 -1.09 6.18 1.64
CA PHE A 43 -0.35 4.96 1.35
C PHE A 43 -1.12 4.00 0.44
N ALA A 44 -2.39 3.72 0.74
CA ALA A 44 -3.22 2.89 -0.13
C ALA A 44 -3.42 3.52 -1.53
N ALA A 45 -3.54 4.85 -1.61
CA ALA A 45 -3.63 5.56 -2.88
C ALA A 45 -2.33 5.47 -3.70
N ALA A 46 -1.17 5.61 -3.06
CA ALA A 46 0.15 5.45 -3.68
C ALA A 46 0.35 4.02 -4.18
N TYR A 47 -0.02 3.01 -3.38
CA TYR A 47 0.01 1.61 -3.78
C TYR A 47 -0.84 1.36 -5.03
N ARG A 48 -2.09 1.83 -5.02
CA ARG A 48 -3.01 1.67 -6.16
C ARG A 48 -2.48 2.36 -7.41
N HIS A 49 -1.92 3.56 -7.28
CA HIS A 49 -1.34 4.27 -8.43
C HIS A 49 -0.15 3.51 -9.03
N ARG A 50 0.72 2.95 -8.20
CA ARG A 50 1.84 2.12 -8.67
C ARG A 50 1.36 0.84 -9.36
N THR A 51 0.34 0.18 -8.80
CA THR A 51 -0.28 -1.02 -9.38
C THR A 51 -0.97 -0.72 -10.70
N ASP A 52 -1.71 0.38 -10.80
CA ASP A 52 -2.36 0.86 -12.03
C ASP A 52 -1.32 1.21 -13.11
N VAL A 53 -0.25 1.93 -12.76
CA VAL A 53 0.86 2.20 -13.69
C VAL A 53 1.55 0.91 -14.16
N ASN A 54 1.71 -0.06 -13.27
CA ASN A 54 2.30 -1.35 -13.62
C ASN A 54 1.35 -2.18 -14.51
N ALA A 55 0.05 -2.15 -14.23
CA ALA A 55 -0.99 -2.78 -15.04
C ALA A 55 -1.10 -2.14 -16.43
N ALA A 56 -1.07 -0.81 -16.50
CA ALA A 56 -1.07 -0.04 -17.74
C ALA A 56 0.18 -0.33 -18.59
N ARG A 57 1.36 -0.42 -17.96
CA ARG A 57 2.59 -0.84 -18.66
C ARG A 57 2.49 -2.28 -19.18
N ASN A 58 1.85 -3.17 -18.43
CA ASN A 58 1.66 -4.56 -18.87
C ASN A 58 0.64 -4.67 -20.03
N GLN A 59 -0.33 -3.76 -20.13
CA GLN A 59 -1.29 -3.72 -21.24
C GLN A 59 -0.69 -3.20 -22.55
N ILE A 60 0.35 -2.36 -22.49
CA ILE A 60 1.03 -1.84 -23.70
C ILE A 60 1.89 -2.92 -24.38
N GLY A 61 2.26 -4.00 -23.67
CA GLY A 61 3.00 -5.13 -24.24
C GLY A 61 2.13 -6.19 -24.94
N LEU A 62 0.81 -5.99 -25.03
CA LEU A 62 -0.12 -6.98 -25.59
C LEU A 62 -0.54 -6.69 -27.05
N PHE A 63 0.10 -5.73 -27.72
CA PHE A 63 -0.19 -5.37 -29.11
C PHE A 63 1.06 -5.46 -30.00
#